data_AF-A0A7Y4T1S5-F1
#
_entry.id   AF-A0A7Y4T1S5-F1
#
_cell.length_a   1.000
_cell.length_b   1.000
_cell.length_c   1.000
_cell.angle_alpha   90.00
_cell.angle_beta   90.00
_cell.angle_gamma   90.00
#
_symmetry.space_group_name_H-M   'P 1'
#
loop_
_entity.id
_entity.type
_entity.pdbx_description
1 polymer ?
#
loop_
_entity_poly.entity_id
_entity_poly.type
_entity_poly.pdbx_seq_one_letter_code
_entity_poly.pdbx_strand_id
1 'polypeptide(L)'
;MSKDLRSQSLAKPVFWGVAVGLIQAFSPLGFWWLAPTLVWSLALVLIASVYVGFAVADGRPRVLAVEVGVTFAFFILATIAIVTSPWLSVVALVAHGIKDLWQHRTQFVANTRWWPPFCLVVDFVAAAVIAVLLLTGVRLNG
;
A
#
# COMPACT_ATOMS: atom_id res chain seq x y z
N MET A 1 -20.36 -30.01 15.81
CA MET A 1 -20.33 -29.44 14.43
C MET A 1 -21.27 -28.24 14.37
N SER A 2 -20.87 -27.06 14.85
CA SER A 2 -21.70 -25.83 14.76
C SER A 2 -21.03 -24.53 15.27
N LYS A 3 -19.80 -24.19 14.85
CA LYS A 3 -19.31 -22.79 14.96
C LYS A 3 -18.12 -22.37 14.06
N ASP A 4 -17.65 -23.22 13.14
CA ASP A 4 -16.39 -23.02 12.40
C ASP A 4 -16.53 -22.55 10.94
N LEU A 5 -17.61 -21.86 10.54
CA LEU A 5 -17.81 -21.52 9.11
C LEU A 5 -18.08 -20.06 8.73
N ARG A 6 -18.10 -19.06 9.62
CA ARG A 6 -18.37 -17.66 9.18
C ARG A 6 -17.54 -16.59 9.91
N SER A 7 -16.63 -15.99 9.14
CA SER A 7 -15.69 -14.90 9.42
C SER A 7 -14.30 -15.31 9.92
N GLN A 8 -13.36 -15.46 8.99
CA GLN A 8 -11.98 -15.10 9.34
C GLN A 8 -12.01 -13.61 9.67
N SER A 9 -11.81 -13.29 10.94
CA SER A 9 -11.96 -11.93 11.46
C SER A 9 -11.04 -10.96 10.72
N LEU A 10 -11.63 -10.04 9.94
CA LEU A 10 -10.92 -8.92 9.33
C LEU A 10 -10.38 -7.94 10.38
N ALA A 11 -10.80 -8.05 11.65
CA ALA A 11 -10.39 -7.13 12.70
C ALA A 11 -8.87 -7.10 12.89
N LYS A 12 -8.19 -8.25 12.77
CA LYS A 12 -6.73 -8.32 12.91
C LYS A 12 -6.01 -7.61 11.75
N PRO A 13 -6.26 -7.93 10.46
CA PRO A 13 -5.71 -7.16 9.34
C PRO A 13 -6.02 -5.66 9.40
N VAL A 14 -7.25 -5.29 9.79
CA VAL A 14 -7.65 -3.89 9.89
C VAL A 14 -6.88 -3.16 11.00
N PHE A 15 -6.81 -3.74 12.20
CA PHE A 15 -6.09 -3.14 13.33
C PHE A 15 -4.62 -2.89 12.99
N TRP A 16 -3.93 -3.90 12.47
CA TRP A 16 -2.53 -3.77 12.06
C TRP A 16 -2.37 -2.83 10.87
N GLY A 17 -3.34 -2.81 9.94
CA GLY A 17 -3.34 -1.90 8.81
C GLY A 17 -3.40 -0.43 9.26
N VAL A 18 -4.22 -0.11 10.27
CA VAL A 18 -4.25 1.25 10.85
C VAL A 18 -2.91 1.61 11.48
N ALA A 19 -2.35 0.72 12.31
CA ALA A 19 -1.08 0.96 12.98
C ALA A 19 0.05 1.21 11.96
N VAL A 20 0.16 0.36 10.94
CA VAL A 20 1.19 0.48 9.90
C VAL A 20 0.91 1.68 8.98
N GLY A 21 -0.35 2.00 8.67
CA GLY A 21 -0.70 3.20 7.90
C GLY A 21 -0.29 4.50 8.59
N LEU A 22 -0.46 4.58 9.92
CA LEU A 22 0.04 5.71 10.71
C LEU A 22 1.57 5.78 10.69
N ILE A 23 2.24 4.64 10.92
CA ILE A 23 3.71 4.56 10.83
C ILE A 23 4.19 5.00 9.45
N GLN A 24 3.50 4.58 8.38
CA GLN A 24 3.81 4.93 7.01
C GLN A 24 3.72 6.45 6.79
N ALA A 25 2.63 7.08 7.24
CA ALA A 25 2.44 8.52 7.08
C ALA A 25 3.53 9.33 7.80
N PHE A 26 3.89 8.92 9.02
CA PHE A 26 4.89 9.61 9.85
C PHE A 26 6.33 9.10 9.68
N SER A 27 6.55 8.12 8.80
CA SER A 27 7.88 7.55 8.54
C SER A 27 8.96 8.57 8.18
N PRO A 28 8.69 9.73 7.53
CA PRO A 28 9.71 10.74 7.30
C PRO A 28 10.38 11.28 8.58
N LEU A 29 9.72 11.20 9.74
CA LEU A 29 10.33 11.57 11.03
C LEU A 29 11.52 10.67 11.40
N GLY A 30 11.47 9.38 11.02
CA GLY A 30 12.57 8.43 11.22
C GLY A 30 13.66 8.53 10.14
N PHE A 31 13.33 9.11 9.00
CA PHE A 31 14.23 9.31 7.85
C PHE A 31 14.40 10.80 7.54
N TRP A 32 14.64 11.60 8.57
CA TRP A 32 14.66 13.07 8.49
C TRP A 32 15.67 13.65 7.47
N TRP A 33 16.68 12.86 7.07
CA TRP A 33 17.66 13.22 6.03
C TRP A 33 17.17 12.98 4.60
N LEU A 34 15.97 12.44 4.41
CA LEU A 34 15.34 12.20 3.10
C LEU A 34 14.12 13.10 2.93
N ALA A 35 13.81 13.44 1.68
CA ALA A 35 12.55 14.10 1.36
C ALA A 35 11.35 13.18 1.72
N PRO A 36 10.29 13.70 2.37
CA PRO A 36 9.11 12.90 2.73
C PRO A 36 8.50 12.11 1.55
N THR A 37 8.45 12.73 0.37
CA THR A 37 7.95 12.10 -0.87
C THR A 37 8.78 10.89 -1.29
N LEU A 38 10.10 10.92 -1.09
CA LEU A 38 10.97 9.79 -1.36
C LEU A 38 10.66 8.63 -0.41
N VAL A 39 10.51 8.91 0.89
CA VAL A 39 10.19 7.89 1.91
C VAL A 39 8.84 7.22 1.60
N TRP A 40 7.81 8.02 1.31
CA TRP A 40 6.49 7.49 0.95
C TRP A 40 6.51 6.71 -0.36
N SER A 41 7.23 7.19 -1.38
CA SER A 41 7.38 6.51 -2.67
C SER A 41 8.09 5.17 -2.55
N LEU A 42 9.16 5.08 -1.76
CA LEU A 42 9.88 3.82 -1.53
C LEU A 42 8.99 2.78 -0.83
N ALA A 43 8.23 3.21 0.17
CA ALA A 43 7.33 2.31 0.89
C ALA A 43 6.18 1.81 0.01
N LEU A 44 5.61 2.67 -0.84
CA LEU A 44 4.60 2.28 -1.83
C LEU A 44 5.14 1.21 -2.79
N VAL A 45 6.36 1.40 -3.31
CA VAL A 45 6.96 0.40 -4.21
C VAL A 45 7.23 -0.90 -3.48
N LEU A 46 7.71 -0.82 -2.23
CA LEU A 46 7.95 -1.98 -1.39
C LEU A 46 6.66 -2.79 -1.16
N ILE A 47 5.57 -2.15 -0.74
CA ILE A 47 4.31 -2.86 -0.47
C ILE A 47 3.70 -3.45 -1.75
N ALA A 48 3.77 -2.73 -2.87
CA ALA A 48 3.31 -3.23 -4.17
C ALA A 48 4.09 -4.48 -4.62
N SER A 49 5.41 -4.48 -4.43
CA SER A 49 6.30 -5.57 -4.85
C SER A 49 6.01 -6.91 -4.16
N VAL A 50 5.36 -6.91 -3.00
CA VAL A 50 4.99 -8.15 -2.29
C VAL A 50 4.07 -9.03 -3.14
N TYR A 51 3.25 -8.43 -4.01
CA TYR A 51 2.43 -9.19 -4.95
C TYR A 51 3.22 -9.94 -6.01
N VAL A 52 4.41 -9.47 -6.39
CA VAL A 52 5.31 -10.24 -7.24
C VAL A 52 5.73 -11.53 -6.52
N GLY A 53 6.05 -11.44 -5.23
CA GLY A 53 6.35 -12.61 -4.39
C GLY A 53 5.18 -13.58 -4.30
N PHE A 54 3.96 -13.08 -4.06
CA PHE A 54 2.77 -13.93 -4.08
C PHE A 54 2.50 -14.54 -5.45
N ALA A 55 2.74 -13.81 -6.54
CA ALA A 55 2.57 -14.32 -7.90
C ALA A 55 3.60 -15.40 -8.26
N VAL A 56 4.83 -15.31 -7.73
CA VAL A 56 5.82 -16.39 -7.83
C VAL A 56 5.31 -17.64 -7.12
N ALA A 57 4.79 -17.50 -5.90
CA ALA A 57 4.23 -18.63 -5.14
C ALA A 57 2.94 -19.20 -5.76
N ASP A 58 2.16 -18.37 -6.46
CA ASP A 58 0.97 -18.76 -7.21
C ASP A 58 1.30 -19.65 -8.42
N GLY A 59 2.47 -19.49 -9.02
CA GLY A 59 3.00 -20.36 -10.06
C GLY A 59 2.43 -20.14 -11.47
N ARG A 60 1.41 -19.29 -11.65
CA ARG A 60 0.86 -18.94 -12.98
C ARG A 60 1.68 -17.83 -13.65
N PRO A 61 2.37 -18.09 -14.79
CA PRO A 61 3.23 -17.08 -15.44
C PRO A 61 2.49 -15.79 -15.83
N ARG A 62 1.22 -15.92 -16.21
CA ARG A 62 0.36 -14.77 -16.54
C ARG A 62 0.13 -13.86 -15.32
N VAL A 63 -0.04 -14.43 -14.13
CA VAL A 63 -0.25 -13.65 -12.89
C VAL A 63 1.03 -12.92 -12.53
N LEU A 64 2.18 -13.60 -12.63
CA LEU A 64 3.49 -12.98 -12.41
C LEU A 64 3.72 -11.80 -13.36
N ALA A 65 3.49 -11.98 -14.66
CA ALA A 65 3.66 -10.92 -15.65
C ALA A 65 2.78 -9.68 -15.34
N VAL A 66 1.52 -9.91 -14.92
CA VAL A 66 0.61 -8.83 -14.53
C VAL A 66 1.10 -8.11 -13.28
N GLU A 67 1.46 -8.83 -12.21
CA GLU A 67 1.89 -8.20 -10.95
C GLU A 67 3.24 -7.48 -11.09
N VAL A 68 4.15 -7.97 -11.94
CA VAL A 68 5.37 -7.24 -12.33
C VAL A 68 5.01 -5.94 -13.05
N GLY A 69 4.09 -5.98 -14.02
CA GLY A 69 3.62 -4.80 -14.74
C GLY A 69 2.95 -3.77 -13.82
N VAL A 70 2.10 -4.22 -12.88
CA VAL A 70 1.46 -3.37 -11.87
C VAL A 70 2.50 -2.73 -10.94
N THR A 71 3.46 -3.53 -10.43
CA THR A 71 4.54 -3.02 -9.59
C THR A 71 5.38 -1.98 -10.33
N PHE A 72 5.68 -2.22 -11.61
CA PHE A 72 6.41 -1.27 -12.45
C PHE A 72 5.63 0.03 -12.69
N ALA A 73 4.31 -0.04 -12.88
CA ALA A 73 3.47 1.15 -12.97
C ALA A 73 3.51 1.99 -11.68
N PHE A 74 3.46 1.36 -10.50
CA PHE A 74 3.63 2.06 -9.23
C PHE A 74 5.03 2.64 -9.06
N PHE A 75 6.07 1.94 -9.51
CA PHE A 75 7.45 2.47 -9.52
C PHE A 75 7.58 3.74 -10.38
N ILE A 76 7.00 3.76 -11.58
CA ILE A 76 6.95 4.96 -12.42
C ILE A 76 6.19 6.08 -11.71
N LEU A 77 5.00 5.81 -11.18
CA LEU A 77 4.19 6.81 -10.48
C LEU A 77 4.92 7.38 -9.25
N ALA A 78 5.60 6.53 -8.49
CA ALA A 78 6.41 6.90 -7.34
C ALA A 78 7.60 7.79 -7.74
N THR A 79 8.23 7.50 -8.89
CA THR A 79 9.34 8.30 -9.44
C THR A 79 8.85 9.69 -9.87
N ILE A 80 7.69 9.77 -10.52
CA ILE A 80 7.07 11.04 -10.90
C ILE A 80 6.69 11.84 -9.64
N ALA A 81 6.13 11.19 -8.63
CA ALA A 81 5.76 11.85 -7.36
C ALA A 81 6.95 12.53 -6.67
N ILE A 82 8.13 11.90 -6.70
CA ILE A 82 9.35 12.44 -6.09
C ILE A 82 9.73 13.80 -6.69
N VAL A 83 9.58 13.98 -8.01
CA VAL A 83 10.11 15.16 -8.72
C VAL A 83 9.05 16.21 -9.06
N THR A 84 7.76 15.92 -8.88
CA THR A 84 6.68 16.82 -9.29
C THR A 84 5.83 17.34 -8.13
N SER A 85 5.19 16.45 -7.37
CA SER A 85 4.22 16.86 -6.34
C SER A 85 4.00 15.77 -5.28
N PRO A 86 4.00 16.13 -3.99
CA PRO A 86 3.67 15.19 -2.92
C PRO A 86 2.22 14.68 -2.99
N TRP A 87 1.32 15.39 -3.66
CA TRP A 87 -0.06 14.91 -3.88
C TRP A 87 -0.11 13.64 -4.72
N LEU A 88 0.89 13.38 -5.56
CA LEU A 88 0.95 12.12 -6.29
C LEU A 88 1.22 10.92 -5.37
N SER A 89 1.87 11.10 -4.22
CA SER A 89 1.99 10.03 -3.22
C SER A 89 0.61 9.65 -2.65
N VAL A 90 -0.26 10.64 -2.40
CA VAL A 90 -1.66 10.40 -1.97
C VAL A 90 -2.43 9.63 -3.04
N VAL A 91 -2.37 10.10 -4.30
CA VAL A 91 -3.03 9.44 -5.44
C VAL A 91 -2.53 8.00 -5.62
N ALA A 92 -1.22 7.79 -5.51
CA ALA A 92 -0.61 6.49 -5.70
C ALA A 92 -0.99 5.49 -4.59
N LEU A 93 -1.04 5.93 -3.33
CA LEU A 93 -1.56 5.11 -2.22
C LEU A 93 -3.02 4.74 -2.44
N VAL A 94 -3.88 5.71 -2.79
CA VAL A 94 -5.30 5.42 -3.09
C VAL A 94 -5.43 4.42 -4.25
N ALA A 95 -4.64 4.58 -5.31
CA ALA A 95 -4.64 3.66 -6.45
C ALA A 95 -4.20 2.24 -6.03
N HIS A 96 -3.20 2.12 -5.16
CA HIS A 96 -2.76 0.83 -4.62
C HIS A 96 -3.85 0.20 -3.74
N GLY A 97 -4.48 0.95 -2.85
CA GLY A 97 -5.60 0.47 -2.04
C GLY A 97 -6.80 0.02 -2.87
N ILE A 98 -7.07 0.68 -4.01
CA ILE A 98 -8.07 0.23 -4.99
C ILE A 98 -7.67 -1.09 -5.64
N LYS A 99 -6.38 -1.26 -6.00
CA LYS A 99 -5.84 -2.53 -6.50
C LYS A 99 -6.00 -3.64 -5.46
N ASP A 100 -5.79 -3.34 -4.18
CA ASP A 100 -6.02 -4.29 -3.09
C ASP A 100 -7.50 -4.64 -2.91
N LEU A 101 -8.40 -3.67 -3.06
CA LEU A 101 -9.84 -3.95 -3.07
C LEU A 101 -10.21 -4.88 -4.21
N TRP A 102 -9.71 -4.60 -5.42
CA TRP A 102 -9.90 -5.46 -6.58
C TRP A 102 -9.38 -6.88 -6.31
N GLN A 103 -8.15 -7.00 -5.81
CA GLN A 103 -7.55 -8.28 -5.46
C GLN A 103 -8.36 -9.02 -4.38
N HIS A 104 -8.86 -8.33 -3.36
CA HIS A 104 -9.73 -8.94 -2.34
C HIS A 104 -11.01 -9.52 -2.96
N ARG A 105 -11.60 -8.83 -3.94
CA ARG A 105 -12.86 -9.22 -4.59
C ARG A 105 -12.66 -10.34 -5.62
N THR A 106 -11.60 -10.28 -6.40
CA THR A 106 -11.37 -11.23 -7.51
C THR A 106 -10.53 -12.44 -7.11
N GLN A 107 -9.74 -12.31 -6.03
CA GLN A 107 -8.72 -13.29 -5.65
C GLN A 107 -7.79 -13.63 -6.82
N PHE A 108 -7.40 -12.61 -7.60
CA PHE A 108 -6.61 -12.79 -8.82
C PHE A 108 -5.28 -13.51 -8.52
N VAL A 109 -4.53 -13.06 -7.51
CA VAL A 109 -3.40 -13.80 -6.92
C VAL A 109 -3.89 -14.73 -5.79
N ALA A 110 -3.57 -16.02 -5.85
CA ALA A 110 -4.03 -17.01 -4.89
C ALA A 110 -3.44 -16.81 -3.49
N ASN A 111 -4.14 -17.31 -2.46
CA ASN A 111 -3.68 -17.40 -1.07
C ASN A 111 -3.24 -16.08 -0.42
N THR A 112 -3.77 -14.95 -0.89
CA THR A 112 -3.47 -13.61 -0.34
C THR A 112 -4.46 -13.14 0.71
N ARG A 113 -5.50 -13.90 1.10
CA ARG A 113 -6.71 -13.44 1.82
C ARG A 113 -6.58 -12.34 2.89
N TRP A 114 -5.56 -12.37 3.75
CA TRP A 114 -5.36 -11.40 4.83
C TRP A 114 -4.61 -10.14 4.38
N TRP A 115 -3.81 -10.24 3.32
CA TRP A 115 -2.91 -9.21 2.82
C TRP A 115 -3.64 -8.04 2.16
N PRO A 116 -4.55 -8.22 1.18
CA PRO A 116 -5.24 -7.09 0.55
C PRO A 116 -6.06 -6.25 1.54
N PRO A 117 -6.83 -6.82 2.50
CA PRO A 117 -7.51 -6.01 3.51
C PRO A 117 -6.54 -5.23 4.41
N PHE A 118 -5.38 -5.80 4.75
CA PHE A 118 -4.34 -5.11 5.51
C PHE A 118 -3.76 -3.93 4.71
N CYS A 119 -3.28 -4.18 3.48
CA CYS A 119 -2.67 -3.17 2.61
C CYS A 119 -3.65 -2.05 2.26
N LEU A 120 -4.90 -2.39 1.93
CA LEU A 120 -5.95 -1.40 1.71
C LEU A 120 -6.06 -0.43 2.90
N VAL A 121 -6.07 -0.94 4.13
CA VAL A 121 -6.18 -0.06 5.31
C VAL A 121 -4.90 0.77 5.48
N VAL A 122 -3.72 0.18 5.29
CA VAL A 122 -2.44 0.93 5.32
C VAL A 122 -2.48 2.11 4.35
N ASP A 123 -2.86 1.85 3.10
CA ASP A 123 -2.85 2.85 2.03
C ASP A 123 -3.85 3.97 2.25
N PHE A 124 -5.08 3.63 2.63
CA PHE A 124 -6.11 4.65 2.85
C PHE A 124 -5.85 5.48 4.11
N VAL A 125 -5.33 4.87 5.19
CA VAL A 125 -4.93 5.61 6.39
C VAL A 125 -3.74 6.52 6.07
N ALA A 126 -2.71 6.00 5.40
CA ALA A 126 -1.55 6.79 5.02
C ALA A 126 -1.95 7.94 4.08
N ALA A 127 -2.74 7.67 3.04
CA ALA A 127 -3.22 8.68 2.10
C ALA A 127 -4.02 9.79 2.80
N ALA A 128 -4.93 9.43 3.72
CA ALA A 128 -5.73 10.39 4.46
C ALA A 128 -4.86 11.27 5.37
N VAL A 129 -3.95 10.69 6.14
CA VAL A 129 -3.05 11.45 7.03
C VAL A 129 -2.12 12.34 6.22
N ILE A 130 -1.50 11.83 5.16
CA ILE A 130 -0.62 12.62 4.29
C ILE A 130 -1.40 13.78 3.65
N ALA A 131 -2.61 13.54 3.14
CA ALA A 131 -3.44 14.61 2.61
C ALA A 131 -3.72 15.70 3.65
N VAL A 132 -4.05 15.33 4.89
CA VAL A 132 -4.23 16.30 5.99
C VAL A 132 -2.95 17.08 6.29
N LEU A 133 -1.79 16.41 6.34
CA LEU A 133 -0.51 17.09 6.54
C LEU A 133 -0.21 18.10 5.43
N LEU A 134 -0.47 17.73 4.18
CA LEU A 134 -0.31 18.62 3.02
C LEU A 134 -1.28 19.80 3.06
N LEU A 135 -2.53 19.59 3.44
CA LEU A 135 -3.55 20.65 3.54
C LEU A 135 -3.26 21.62 4.69
N THR A 136 -2.71 21.13 5.80
CA THR A 136 -2.39 21.94 6.99
C THR A 136 -1.01 22.59 6.91
N GLY A 137 -0.20 22.24 5.90
CA GLY A 137 1.15 22.77 5.72
C GLY A 137 2.16 22.26 6.75
N VAL A 138 1.85 21.19 7.49
CA VAL A 138 2.77 20.56 8.43
C VAL A 138 3.94 19.97 7.67
N ARG A 139 5.16 20.39 8.03
CA ARG A 139 6.40 19.85 7.46
C ARG A 139 6.90 18.72 8.35
N LEU A 140 7.12 17.55 7.76
CA LEU A 140 7.72 16.40 8.45
C LEU A 140 9.26 16.40 8.36
N ASN A 141 9.81 17.46 7.79
CA ASN A 141 11.21 17.76 7.59
C ASN A 141 11.55 18.96 8.48
N GLY A 142 12.57 18.79 9.32
CA GLY A 142 13.16 19.86 10.13
C GLY A 142 13.86 20.90 9.26
#